data_AF-A0A2V0RAP0-F1
#
_entry.id   AF-A0A2V0RAP0-F1
#
_cell.length_a   1.000
_cell.length_b   1.000
_cell.length_c   1.000
_cell.angle_alpha   90.00
_cell.angle_beta   90.00
_cell.angle_gamma   90.00
#
_symmetry.space_group_name_H-M   'P 1'
#
loop_
_entity.id
_entity.type
_entity.pdbx_description
1 polymer ?
#
loop_
_entity_poly.entity_id
_entity_poly.type
_entity_poly.pdbx_seq_one_letter_code
_entity_poly.pdbx_strand_id
1 'polypeptide(L)'
;MSYVQATKAYAVDVAEASTNAFNKQARGDIEAPGANENVRLFTAKGGSAVTLSSATTSASIVFDPEASLRNGQLHVNVFERNAAGSCVAVQTTSLGRPSSEFLSCGVLSSGLKVFNSSGVDVIGGTQSSAVLTSIPKDLSTITSTDLSNSCANHERDLISGVVSREDSTMTTTFSNHFGQKMALCRTDTEANVVKRIWDEARGSRRSTVGESLSFTIPTDMNVPDSGTLTTVQIAAELAASPTYIGGSTPATGGRVFLDTARLTAANNPLTLATYTVDVNAYLQFQNASGDVPAYFLSARVYAMDAAGTIVDTSNVDDRVNVDSQAFDASFRCTLKSSSTPIARVAAVAVYNNSNMTTDLVSNGQTHMVVTAYEETADVPARPIHVTVLEGLNLGATLNLSSFAVLTGVPDATNVFISPSTTSTESVYDDNAVEMFLKSVSRSMPRAFTIAGQESTGRQLQALYGDEKLEVAFKAMSFSEVGSELKRIGKYAKRGTKELMHVMRELEPLMDRGSAMAGLPGPAGVIGSGMAVGAELSRMSRR
;
A
#
# COMPACT_ATOMS: atom_id res chain seq x y z
N MET A 1 -30.51 26.44 -6.22
CA MET A 1 -30.33 24.99 -5.98
C MET A 1 -30.52 24.76 -4.49
N SER A 2 -31.27 23.74 -4.05
CA SER A 2 -31.40 23.50 -2.59
C SER A 2 -30.09 22.96 -2.00
N TYR A 3 -29.89 23.13 -0.69
CA TYR A 3 -28.73 22.60 0.04
C TYR A 3 -28.56 21.08 -0.17
N VAL A 4 -29.68 20.34 -0.15
CA VAL A 4 -29.70 18.90 -0.38
C VAL A 4 -29.33 18.54 -1.82
N GLN A 5 -29.83 19.30 -2.81
CA GLN A 5 -29.47 19.10 -4.21
C GLN A 5 -27.99 19.39 -4.47
N ALA A 6 -27.45 20.43 -3.85
CA ALA A 6 -26.03 20.77 -3.94
C ALA A 6 -25.16 19.68 -3.31
N THR A 7 -25.54 19.17 -2.14
CA THR A 7 -24.83 18.06 -1.46
C THR A 7 -24.89 16.77 -2.28
N LYS A 8 -26.05 16.42 -2.86
CA LYS A 8 -26.18 15.28 -3.77
C LYS A 8 -25.27 15.42 -4.98
N ALA A 9 -25.30 16.57 -5.64
CA ALA A 9 -24.48 16.83 -6.83
C ALA A 9 -22.99 16.69 -6.50
N TYR A 10 -22.54 17.30 -5.39
CA TYR A 10 -21.18 17.18 -4.89
C TYR A 10 -20.79 15.72 -4.60
N ALA A 11 -21.62 14.97 -3.88
CA ALA A 11 -21.34 13.56 -3.56
C ALA A 11 -21.23 12.68 -4.81
N VAL A 12 -22.07 12.94 -5.82
CA VAL A 12 -22.02 12.25 -7.12
C VAL A 12 -20.74 12.63 -7.88
N ASP A 13 -20.36 13.91 -7.88
CA ASP A 13 -19.14 14.38 -8.54
C ASP A 13 -17.88 13.75 -7.93
N VAL A 14 -17.81 13.69 -6.60
CA VAL A 14 -16.72 13.02 -5.88
C VAL A 14 -16.71 11.53 -6.21
N ALA A 15 -17.86 10.85 -6.14
CA ALA A 15 -17.94 9.42 -6.44
C ALA A 15 -17.51 9.12 -7.88
N GLU A 16 -18.00 9.87 -8.86
CA GLU A 16 -17.65 9.69 -10.28
C GLU A 16 -16.17 9.95 -10.54
N ALA A 17 -15.61 11.04 -9.97
CA ALA A 17 -14.19 11.33 -10.05
C ALA A 17 -13.33 10.20 -9.45
N SER A 18 -13.85 9.52 -8.43
CA SER A 18 -13.15 8.48 -7.68
C SER A 18 -13.27 7.08 -8.29
N THR A 19 -14.41 6.74 -8.89
CA THR A 19 -14.65 5.40 -9.48
C THR A 19 -14.29 5.32 -10.96
N ASN A 20 -14.31 6.45 -11.68
CA ASN A 20 -14.05 6.52 -13.11
C ASN A 20 -12.85 7.42 -13.42
N ALA A 21 -11.85 7.40 -12.55
CA ALA A 21 -10.65 8.20 -12.68
C ALA A 21 -9.78 7.82 -13.90
N PHE A 22 -10.04 6.72 -14.61
CA PHE A 22 -9.40 6.49 -15.91
C PHE A 22 -9.88 7.50 -16.95
N ASN A 23 -11.16 7.87 -16.92
CA ASN A 23 -11.78 8.78 -17.89
C ASN A 23 -11.91 10.22 -17.37
N LYS A 24 -12.41 10.40 -16.14
CA LYS A 24 -12.52 11.71 -15.47
C LYS A 24 -11.20 12.04 -14.75
N GLN A 25 -10.85 13.31 -14.63
CA GLN A 25 -9.66 13.75 -13.89
C GLN A 25 -10.06 14.90 -12.98
N ALA A 26 -9.82 14.77 -11.68
CA ALA A 26 -9.91 15.88 -10.74
C ALA A 26 -8.61 16.69 -10.80
N ARG A 27 -8.71 18.01 -10.91
CA ARG A 27 -7.57 18.93 -11.08
C ARG A 27 -7.47 19.96 -9.95
N GLY A 28 -8.02 19.65 -8.79
CA GLY A 28 -8.12 20.58 -7.66
C GLY A 28 -9.39 21.42 -7.66
N ASP A 29 -10.30 21.17 -8.60
CA ASP A 29 -11.59 21.85 -8.77
C ASP A 29 -12.67 21.35 -7.79
N ILE A 30 -12.51 20.13 -7.28
CA ILE A 30 -13.44 19.52 -6.33
C ILE A 30 -12.83 19.55 -4.93
N GLU A 31 -13.61 19.96 -3.93
CA GLU A 31 -13.23 19.88 -2.52
C GLU A 31 -13.13 18.43 -2.04
N ALA A 32 -12.14 18.13 -1.21
CA ALA A 32 -12.02 16.79 -0.62
C ALA A 32 -13.12 16.54 0.41
N PRO A 33 -13.79 15.38 0.39
CA PRO A 33 -14.90 15.09 1.30
C PRO A 33 -14.40 14.95 2.75
N GLY A 34 -15.06 15.65 3.69
CA GLY A 34 -14.74 15.56 5.12
C GLY A 34 -13.32 15.98 5.47
N ALA A 35 -12.72 16.87 4.68
CA ALA A 35 -11.38 17.41 4.88
C ALA A 35 -11.42 18.87 5.37
N ASN A 36 -10.32 19.33 5.94
CA ASN A 36 -10.18 20.72 6.37
C ASN A 36 -10.15 21.68 5.16
N GLU A 37 -10.38 22.98 5.42
CA GLU A 37 -10.27 24.04 4.41
C GLU A 37 -8.99 23.89 3.57
N ASN A 38 -9.11 24.13 2.26
CA ASN A 38 -8.04 24.08 1.25
C ASN A 38 -7.53 22.69 0.84
N VAL A 39 -8.17 21.60 1.29
CA VAL A 39 -7.89 20.27 0.75
C VAL A 39 -8.74 20.03 -0.51
N ARG A 40 -8.08 19.66 -1.61
CA ARG A 40 -8.74 19.43 -2.90
C ARG A 40 -8.47 18.02 -3.44
N LEU A 41 -9.30 17.60 -4.39
CA LEU A 41 -9.14 16.34 -5.10
C LEU A 41 -8.24 16.50 -6.33
N PHE A 42 -7.27 15.61 -6.44
CA PHE A 42 -6.36 15.51 -7.58
C PHE A 42 -6.35 14.09 -8.10
N THR A 43 -6.23 13.92 -9.42
CA THR A 43 -6.05 12.59 -10.01
C THR A 43 -4.65 12.46 -10.59
N ALA A 44 -3.86 11.57 -10.01
CA ALA A 44 -2.62 11.08 -10.58
C ALA A 44 -2.93 9.87 -11.47
N LYS A 45 -2.49 9.91 -12.73
CA LYS A 45 -2.60 8.78 -13.67
C LYS A 45 -1.22 8.40 -14.16
N GLY A 46 -0.99 7.11 -14.34
CA GLY A 46 0.19 6.55 -14.95
C GLY A 46 -0.20 5.48 -15.96
N GLY A 47 0.65 5.30 -16.97
CA GLY A 47 0.55 4.17 -17.87
C GLY A 47 1.89 3.90 -18.53
N SER A 48 2.22 2.64 -18.67
CA SER A 48 3.45 2.21 -19.32
C SER A 48 3.29 0.83 -19.93
N ALA A 49 4.05 0.56 -20.98
CA ALA A 49 4.25 -0.76 -21.52
C ALA A 49 5.56 -1.32 -20.95
N VAL A 50 5.46 -2.45 -20.25
CA VAL A 50 6.58 -3.15 -19.63
C VAL A 50 6.86 -4.40 -20.45
N THR A 51 8.01 -4.42 -21.13
CA THR A 51 8.50 -5.63 -21.81
C THR A 51 9.30 -6.47 -20.83
N LEU A 52 8.88 -7.72 -20.68
CA LEU A 52 9.47 -8.66 -19.75
C LEU A 52 10.74 -9.28 -20.34
N SER A 53 11.60 -9.78 -19.47
CA SER A 53 12.77 -10.57 -19.87
C SER A 53 12.37 -11.84 -20.60
N SER A 54 13.26 -12.35 -21.45
CA SER A 54 13.06 -13.60 -22.18
C SER A 54 13.03 -14.83 -21.26
N ALA A 55 13.46 -14.72 -20.00
CA ALA A 55 13.39 -15.82 -19.02
C ALA A 55 12.11 -15.79 -18.16
N THR A 56 11.26 -14.78 -18.35
CA THR A 56 10.07 -14.54 -17.54
C THR A 56 8.92 -15.40 -18.03
N THR A 57 8.31 -16.14 -17.11
CA THR A 57 7.17 -17.05 -17.36
C THR A 57 5.94 -16.68 -16.56
N SER A 58 6.11 -15.90 -15.50
CA SER A 58 5.03 -15.28 -14.73
C SER A 58 5.46 -13.92 -14.20
N ALA A 59 4.49 -13.07 -13.88
CA ALA A 59 4.75 -11.77 -13.29
C ALA A 59 3.70 -11.44 -12.23
N SER A 60 4.10 -10.76 -11.15
CA SER A 60 3.18 -10.12 -10.21
C SER A 60 3.31 -8.61 -10.29
N ILE A 61 2.18 -7.94 -10.50
CA ILE A 61 2.08 -6.49 -10.57
C ILE A 61 1.42 -6.03 -9.29
N VAL A 62 2.07 -5.13 -8.57
CA VAL A 62 1.62 -4.65 -7.27
C VAL A 62 1.57 -3.13 -7.29
N PHE A 63 0.43 -2.59 -6.88
CA PHE A 63 0.25 -1.16 -6.65
C PHE A 63 -0.30 -0.95 -5.23
N ASP A 64 0.59 -0.51 -4.34
CA ASP A 64 0.26 0.02 -3.01
C ASP A 64 0.32 1.55 -3.09
N PRO A 65 -0.82 2.24 -3.28
CA PRO A 65 -0.86 3.68 -3.46
C PRO A 65 -0.44 4.43 -2.18
N GLU A 66 -0.69 3.86 -1.00
CA GLU A 66 -0.33 4.51 0.27
C GLU A 66 1.19 4.44 0.50
N ALA A 67 1.79 3.26 0.32
CA ALA A 67 3.24 3.11 0.50
C ALA A 67 4.03 3.95 -0.51
N SER A 68 3.61 3.92 -1.78
CA SER A 68 4.31 4.66 -2.84
C SER A 68 4.11 6.17 -2.74
N LEU A 69 2.92 6.65 -2.32
CA LEU A 69 2.70 8.08 -2.08
C LEU A 69 3.63 8.63 -0.99
N ARG A 70 3.77 7.88 0.11
CA ARG A 70 4.59 8.26 1.26
C ARG A 70 6.09 8.22 0.94
N ASN A 71 6.50 7.29 0.07
CA ASN A 71 7.87 7.21 -0.44
C ASN A 71 8.22 8.23 -1.55
N GLY A 72 7.48 9.32 -1.68
CA GLY A 72 7.86 10.41 -2.59
C GLY A 72 7.22 10.37 -3.98
N GLN A 73 6.89 9.20 -4.54
CA GLN A 73 6.21 9.10 -5.83
C GLN A 73 5.39 7.81 -5.96
N LEU A 74 4.12 7.95 -6.35
CA LEU A 74 3.26 6.82 -6.69
C LEU A 74 3.88 5.99 -7.81
N HIS A 75 3.92 4.67 -7.64
CA HIS A 75 4.47 3.77 -8.65
C HIS A 75 3.83 2.38 -8.58
N VAL A 76 3.84 1.66 -9.69
CA VAL A 76 3.49 0.24 -9.79
C VAL A 76 4.79 -0.57 -9.88
N ASN A 77 4.90 -1.61 -9.07
CA ASN A 77 6.01 -2.57 -9.11
C ASN A 77 5.61 -3.80 -9.93
N VAL A 78 6.49 -4.25 -10.82
CA VAL A 78 6.34 -5.46 -11.62
C VAL A 78 7.47 -6.40 -11.23
N PHE A 79 7.12 -7.50 -10.56
CA PHE A 79 8.05 -8.56 -10.21
C PHE A 79 7.99 -9.64 -11.27
N GLU A 80 9.09 -9.82 -11.99
CA GLU A 80 9.23 -10.83 -13.02
C GLU A 80 9.72 -12.13 -12.42
N ARG A 81 9.12 -13.25 -12.82
CA ARG A 81 9.47 -14.57 -12.30
C ARG A 81 9.77 -15.58 -13.38
N ASN A 82 10.77 -16.41 -13.09
CA ASN A 82 11.10 -17.57 -13.91
C ASN A 82 10.20 -18.78 -13.61
N ALA A 83 10.41 -19.88 -14.32
CA ALA A 83 9.64 -21.11 -14.15
C ALA A 83 9.80 -21.78 -12.77
N ALA A 84 10.84 -21.42 -12.02
CA ALA A 84 11.05 -21.88 -10.65
C ALA A 84 10.31 -21.02 -9.60
N GLY A 85 9.58 -19.99 -10.03
CA GLY A 85 8.85 -19.07 -9.15
C GLY A 85 9.73 -18.03 -8.46
N SER A 86 11.01 -17.93 -8.83
CA SER A 86 11.94 -16.95 -8.26
C SER A 86 11.82 -15.60 -8.98
N CYS A 87 11.84 -14.50 -8.22
CA CYS A 87 11.91 -13.15 -8.77
C CYS A 87 13.26 -12.91 -9.45
N VAL A 88 13.25 -12.64 -10.76
CA VAL A 88 14.45 -12.44 -11.59
C VAL A 88 14.69 -10.98 -11.96
N ALA A 89 13.66 -10.15 -11.93
CA ALA A 89 13.76 -8.72 -12.17
C ALA A 89 12.62 -7.97 -11.46
N VAL A 90 12.89 -6.73 -11.07
CA VAL A 90 11.86 -5.79 -10.57
C VAL A 90 11.87 -4.58 -11.48
N GLN A 91 10.73 -4.26 -12.08
CA GLN A 91 10.54 -3.04 -12.86
C GLN A 91 9.54 -2.11 -12.17
N THR A 92 9.75 -0.81 -12.29
CA THR A 92 8.88 0.21 -11.69
C THR A 92 8.26 1.10 -12.75
N THR A 93 6.96 1.32 -12.67
CA THR A 93 6.25 2.29 -13.50
C THR A 93 5.70 3.41 -12.62
N SER A 94 6.28 4.60 -12.70
CA SER A 94 5.79 5.76 -11.94
C SER A 94 4.44 6.24 -12.45
N LEU A 95 3.57 6.67 -11.54
CA LEU A 95 2.32 7.34 -11.85
C LEU A 95 2.53 8.85 -11.79
N GLY A 96 2.32 9.51 -12.93
CA GLY A 96 2.17 10.96 -12.99
C GLY A 96 3.26 11.71 -12.25
N ARG A 97 2.85 12.44 -11.21
CA ARG A 97 3.63 13.49 -10.56
C ARG A 97 4.24 13.05 -9.22
N PRO A 98 5.38 13.63 -8.81
CA PRO A 98 5.93 13.43 -7.47
C PRO A 98 4.97 13.93 -6.38
N SER A 99 4.98 13.27 -5.22
CA SER A 99 4.20 13.67 -4.05
C SER A 99 4.66 15.01 -3.46
N SER A 100 5.90 15.43 -3.73
CA SER A 100 6.47 16.71 -3.30
C SER A 100 5.77 17.95 -3.88
N GLU A 101 4.83 17.76 -4.82
CA GLU A 101 3.94 18.85 -5.25
C GLU A 101 2.89 19.23 -4.18
N PHE A 102 2.69 18.36 -3.19
CA PHE A 102 1.77 18.56 -2.09
C PHE A 102 2.53 18.86 -0.80
N LEU A 103 1.95 19.70 0.04
CA LEU A 103 2.37 19.84 1.43
C LEU A 103 2.05 18.56 2.21
N SER A 104 0.84 18.06 2.00
CA SER A 104 0.34 16.82 2.56
C SER A 104 -0.68 16.20 1.62
N CYS A 105 -0.70 14.87 1.55
CA CYS A 105 -1.55 14.14 0.64
C CYS A 105 -2.01 12.81 1.23
N GLY A 106 -3.25 12.40 0.93
CA GLY A 106 -3.81 11.09 1.27
C GLY A 106 -4.50 10.48 0.06
N VAL A 107 -4.67 9.15 0.05
CA VAL A 107 -5.35 8.45 -1.05
C VAL A 107 -6.83 8.30 -0.72
N LEU A 108 -7.70 8.72 -1.64
CA LEU A 108 -9.16 8.53 -1.53
C LEU A 108 -9.61 7.31 -2.33
N SER A 109 -9.12 7.13 -3.55
CA SER A 109 -9.35 5.93 -4.35
C SER A 109 -8.16 5.61 -5.24
N SER A 110 -8.11 4.37 -5.71
CA SER A 110 -7.05 3.90 -6.58
C SER A 110 -7.55 2.81 -7.51
N GLY A 111 -6.84 2.64 -8.62
CA GLY A 111 -7.13 1.57 -9.57
C GLY A 111 -5.92 1.16 -10.38
N LEU A 112 -5.94 -0.09 -10.81
CA LEU A 112 -4.92 -0.72 -11.63
C LEU A 112 -5.62 -1.53 -12.73
N LYS A 113 -5.23 -1.30 -13.98
CA LYS A 113 -5.64 -2.03 -15.16
C LYS A 113 -4.41 -2.66 -15.79
N VAL A 114 -4.53 -3.94 -16.10
CA VAL A 114 -3.43 -4.74 -16.63
C VAL A 114 -3.90 -5.48 -17.87
N PHE A 115 -3.15 -5.33 -18.96
CA PHE A 115 -3.40 -5.98 -20.24
C PHE A 115 -2.13 -6.60 -20.79
N ASN A 116 -2.21 -7.85 -21.26
CA ASN A 116 -1.11 -8.48 -21.98
C ASN A 116 -1.27 -8.20 -23.48
N SER A 117 -0.37 -7.42 -24.07
CA SER A 117 -0.41 -7.08 -25.50
C SER A 117 0.63 -7.84 -26.32
N SER A 118 1.12 -8.99 -25.86
CA SER A 118 2.04 -9.82 -26.65
C SER A 118 1.32 -10.28 -27.94
N GLY A 119 1.45 -9.51 -29.02
CA GLY A 119 0.63 -9.62 -30.23
C GLY A 119 1.02 -10.74 -31.19
N VAL A 120 1.71 -11.80 -30.74
CA VAL A 120 2.36 -12.74 -31.67
C VAL A 120 2.12 -14.23 -31.40
N ASP A 121 1.57 -14.69 -30.25
CA ASP A 121 1.44 -16.15 -30.04
C ASP A 121 0.18 -16.67 -29.31
N VAL A 122 -0.17 -17.92 -29.62
CA VAL A 122 -1.42 -18.63 -29.29
C VAL A 122 -1.61 -18.89 -27.77
N ILE A 123 -0.56 -18.80 -26.97
CA ILE A 123 -0.58 -19.09 -25.53
C ILE A 123 -0.88 -17.80 -24.76
N GLY A 124 -2.13 -17.68 -24.30
CA GLY A 124 -2.66 -16.49 -23.67
C GLY A 124 -2.57 -16.46 -22.15
N GLY A 125 -1.78 -17.33 -21.49
CA GLY A 125 -1.65 -17.39 -20.03
C GLY A 125 -2.97 -17.31 -19.24
N THR A 126 -2.88 -17.03 -17.95
CA THR A 126 -4.03 -16.65 -17.12
C THR A 126 -3.69 -15.41 -16.31
N GLN A 127 -4.68 -14.56 -16.07
CA GLN A 127 -4.60 -13.41 -15.19
C GLN A 127 -5.55 -13.60 -14.00
N SER A 128 -5.04 -13.29 -12.82
CA SER A 128 -5.83 -13.19 -11.60
C SER A 128 -5.55 -11.85 -10.95
N SER A 129 -6.58 -11.10 -10.60
CA SER A 129 -6.47 -9.75 -10.05
C SER A 129 -7.30 -9.63 -8.79
N ALA A 130 -6.74 -8.97 -7.77
CA ALA A 130 -7.42 -8.76 -6.53
C ALA A 130 -7.06 -7.45 -5.83
N VAL A 131 -7.92 -7.05 -4.90
CA VAL A 131 -7.63 -5.99 -3.93
C VAL A 131 -7.43 -6.62 -2.56
N LEU A 132 -6.18 -6.65 -2.11
CA LEU A 132 -5.81 -7.14 -0.78
C LEU A 132 -5.97 -6.02 0.25
N THR A 133 -6.41 -6.40 1.45
CA THR A 133 -6.52 -5.47 2.60
C THR A 133 -5.45 -5.75 3.68
N SER A 134 -4.82 -6.92 3.62
CA SER A 134 -3.66 -7.27 4.43
C SER A 134 -2.50 -7.62 3.51
N ILE A 135 -1.28 -7.20 3.87
CA ILE A 135 -0.08 -7.43 3.07
C ILE A 135 0.47 -8.82 3.35
N PRO A 136 0.50 -9.72 2.36
CA PRO A 136 1.42 -10.84 2.41
C PRO A 136 2.84 -10.28 2.49
N LYS A 137 3.65 -10.80 3.42
CA LYS A 137 5.01 -10.28 3.63
C LYS A 137 5.89 -10.36 2.39
N ASP A 138 5.58 -11.29 1.49
CA ASP A 138 6.22 -11.43 0.20
C ASP A 138 5.17 -11.49 -0.92
N LEU A 139 5.14 -10.46 -1.77
CA LEU A 139 4.35 -10.41 -3.00
C LEU A 139 5.20 -10.63 -4.24
N SER A 140 6.53 -10.75 -4.10
CA SER A 140 7.41 -10.96 -5.23
C SER A 140 7.23 -12.37 -5.82
N THR A 141 6.86 -13.34 -4.98
CA THR A 141 6.64 -14.75 -5.36
C THR A 141 5.18 -15.19 -5.36
N ILE A 142 4.21 -14.27 -5.20
CA ILE A 142 2.79 -14.63 -5.04
C ILE A 142 2.20 -15.30 -6.29
N THR A 143 1.64 -16.49 -6.14
CA THR A 143 0.95 -17.21 -7.23
C THR A 143 -0.54 -16.82 -7.32
N SER A 144 -1.23 -17.20 -8.41
CA SER A 144 -2.69 -17.03 -8.51
C SER A 144 -3.44 -17.73 -7.37
N THR A 145 -2.92 -18.87 -6.90
CA THR A 145 -3.51 -19.63 -5.80
C THR A 145 -3.31 -18.92 -4.47
N ASP A 146 -2.11 -18.41 -4.21
CA ASP A 146 -1.83 -17.62 -3.00
C ASP A 146 -2.64 -16.34 -2.96
N LEU A 147 -2.84 -15.71 -4.13
CA LEU A 147 -3.69 -14.53 -4.27
C LEU A 147 -5.14 -14.84 -3.87
N SER A 148 -5.69 -15.94 -4.39
CA SER A 148 -7.03 -16.40 -4.02
C SER A 148 -7.15 -16.65 -2.52
N ASN A 149 -6.18 -17.36 -1.92
CA ASN A 149 -6.17 -17.65 -0.49
C ASN A 149 -6.00 -16.40 0.40
N SER A 150 -5.36 -15.35 -0.12
CA SER A 150 -5.15 -14.08 0.59
C SER A 150 -6.37 -13.16 0.53
N CYS A 151 -7.35 -13.46 -0.34
CA CYS A 151 -8.58 -12.69 -0.49
C CYS A 151 -9.63 -13.12 0.54
N ALA A 152 -10.01 -12.21 1.44
CA ALA A 152 -11.07 -12.50 2.41
C ALA A 152 -12.45 -12.66 1.77
N ASN A 153 -12.72 -12.00 0.64
CA ASN A 153 -13.99 -12.07 -0.08
C ASN A 153 -13.75 -12.27 -1.58
N HIS A 154 -13.92 -13.51 -2.05
CA HIS A 154 -13.63 -13.87 -3.44
C HIS A 154 -14.60 -13.22 -4.43
N GLU A 155 -15.87 -13.02 -4.07
CA GLU A 155 -16.88 -12.50 -5.00
C GLU A 155 -16.69 -10.99 -5.24
N ARG A 156 -16.24 -10.26 -4.21
CA ARG A 156 -16.06 -8.81 -4.30
C ARG A 156 -14.64 -8.44 -4.72
N ASP A 157 -13.63 -9.11 -4.17
CA ASP A 157 -12.26 -8.63 -4.17
C ASP A 157 -11.34 -9.41 -5.11
N LEU A 158 -11.80 -10.47 -5.77
CA LEU A 158 -11.01 -11.34 -6.65
C LEU A 158 -11.69 -11.55 -8.01
N ILE A 159 -10.90 -11.48 -9.07
CA ILE A 159 -11.22 -12.09 -10.37
C ILE A 159 -10.06 -13.04 -10.71
N SER A 160 -10.36 -14.26 -11.14
CA SER A 160 -9.34 -15.30 -11.36
C SER A 160 -9.58 -16.03 -12.67
N GLY A 161 -8.49 -16.53 -13.26
CA GLY A 161 -8.57 -17.38 -14.46
C GLY A 161 -9.00 -16.66 -15.73
N VAL A 162 -8.80 -15.33 -15.80
CA VAL A 162 -9.09 -14.55 -17.00
C VAL A 162 -8.04 -14.86 -18.05
N VAL A 163 -8.46 -15.24 -19.25
CA VAL A 163 -7.54 -15.54 -20.35
C VAL A 163 -6.90 -14.22 -20.83
N SER A 164 -5.59 -14.06 -20.60
CA SER A 164 -4.87 -12.78 -20.76
C SER A 164 -4.88 -12.23 -22.18
N ARG A 165 -5.11 -13.12 -23.15
CA ARG A 165 -5.23 -12.81 -24.58
C ARG A 165 -6.56 -12.16 -24.95
N GLU A 166 -7.64 -12.61 -24.33
CA GLU A 166 -9.01 -12.25 -24.75
C GLU A 166 -9.55 -11.07 -23.97
N ASP A 167 -9.07 -10.88 -22.74
CA ASP A 167 -9.56 -9.86 -21.83
C ASP A 167 -8.45 -9.35 -20.91
N SER A 168 -8.74 -8.25 -20.23
CA SER A 168 -7.85 -7.60 -19.29
C SER A 168 -8.53 -7.49 -17.94
N THR A 169 -7.74 -7.41 -16.89
CA THR A 169 -8.27 -7.25 -15.53
C THR A 169 -8.13 -5.81 -15.05
N MET A 170 -9.10 -5.37 -14.26
CA MET A 170 -9.11 -4.05 -13.63
C MET A 170 -9.49 -4.20 -12.16
N THR A 171 -8.78 -3.49 -11.30
CA THR A 171 -9.12 -3.35 -9.89
C THR A 171 -9.36 -1.89 -9.58
N THR A 172 -10.34 -1.60 -8.72
CA THR A 172 -10.68 -0.24 -8.30
C THR A 172 -11.28 -0.28 -6.91
N THR A 173 -10.88 0.66 -6.05
CA THR A 173 -11.39 0.69 -4.68
C THR A 173 -11.22 2.05 -4.04
N PHE A 174 -12.05 2.32 -3.04
CA PHE A 174 -11.90 3.46 -2.14
C PHE A 174 -11.04 3.06 -0.94
N SER A 175 -10.24 3.99 -0.43
CA SER A 175 -9.63 3.82 0.88
C SER A 175 -10.68 3.90 1.98
N ASN A 176 -10.46 3.19 3.08
CA ASN A 176 -11.41 3.18 4.20
C ASN A 176 -11.51 4.54 4.93
N HIS A 177 -10.51 5.41 4.75
CA HIS A 177 -10.45 6.74 5.35
C HIS A 177 -10.76 7.86 4.35
N PHE A 178 -11.10 7.55 3.09
CA PHE A 178 -11.43 8.54 2.05
C PHE A 178 -10.43 9.70 1.94
N GLY A 179 -9.14 9.42 2.09
CA GLY A 179 -8.08 10.43 2.02
C GLY A 179 -7.84 11.27 3.29
N GLN A 180 -8.62 11.07 4.36
CA GLN A 180 -8.44 11.81 5.63
C GLN A 180 -7.08 11.53 6.30
N LYS A 181 -6.49 10.35 6.10
CA LYS A 181 -5.16 10.00 6.61
C LYS A 181 -4.07 10.48 5.66
N MET A 182 -3.79 11.78 5.72
CA MET A 182 -2.75 12.39 4.90
C MET A 182 -1.37 12.17 5.49
N ALA A 183 -0.40 11.88 4.63
CA ALA A 183 1.02 11.93 4.94
C ALA A 183 1.57 13.32 4.63
N LEU A 184 2.59 13.73 5.37
CA LEU A 184 3.40 14.89 5.01
C LEU A 184 4.26 14.51 3.81
N CYS A 185 4.22 15.30 2.74
CA CYS A 185 4.93 15.02 1.49
C CYS A 185 6.16 15.92 1.28
N ARG A 186 6.63 16.57 2.35
CA ARG A 186 7.85 17.39 2.30
C ARG A 186 9.08 16.51 2.25
N THR A 187 10.10 17.00 1.56
CA THR A 187 11.43 16.41 1.62
C THR A 187 11.92 16.39 3.07
N ASP A 188 12.63 15.33 3.44
CA ASP A 188 13.22 15.13 4.78
C ASP A 188 12.21 15.01 5.95
N THR A 189 10.95 14.68 5.66
CA THR A 189 9.97 14.35 6.70
C THR A 189 9.50 12.91 6.58
N GLU A 190 9.45 12.20 7.71
CA GLU A 190 8.87 10.86 7.80
C GLU A 190 7.55 10.98 8.60
N ALA A 191 6.45 10.48 8.04
CA ALA A 191 5.13 10.53 8.68
C ALA A 191 4.73 9.15 9.21
N ASN A 192 4.23 9.11 10.46
CA ASN A 192 3.60 7.93 11.09
C ASN A 192 4.29 6.59 10.81
N VAL A 193 5.50 6.43 11.33
CA VAL A 193 6.35 5.26 11.05
C VAL A 193 6.24 4.20 12.14
N VAL A 194 6.09 2.94 11.73
CA VAL A 194 6.32 1.79 12.61
C VAL A 194 7.71 1.21 12.37
N LYS A 195 8.43 1.01 13.48
CA LYS A 195 9.73 0.35 13.47
C LYS A 195 9.55 -1.14 13.69
N ARG A 196 9.98 -1.94 12.73
CA ARG A 196 10.08 -3.40 12.84
C ARG A 196 11.53 -3.78 13.07
N ILE A 197 11.81 -4.41 14.21
CA ILE A 197 13.18 -4.65 14.65
C ILE A 197 13.42 -6.15 14.82
N TRP A 198 14.40 -6.66 14.07
CA TRP A 198 15.08 -7.89 14.42
C TRP A 198 16.37 -7.55 15.16
N ASP A 199 16.47 -8.03 16.39
CA ASP A 199 17.57 -7.78 17.30
C ASP A 199 18.00 -9.13 17.86
N GLU A 200 19.21 -9.56 17.51
CA GLU A 200 19.78 -10.83 17.97
C GLU A 200 20.09 -10.84 19.47
N ALA A 201 20.35 -9.70 20.09
CA ALA A 201 20.63 -9.61 21.52
C ALA A 201 19.37 -9.86 22.38
N ARG A 202 18.18 -9.85 21.77
CA ARG A 202 16.91 -10.00 22.48
C ARG A 202 16.51 -11.46 22.64
N GLY A 203 16.62 -11.97 23.88
CA GLY A 203 16.10 -13.28 24.27
C GLY A 203 16.82 -14.43 23.56
N SER A 204 16.07 -15.41 23.04
CA SER A 204 16.61 -16.59 22.35
C SER A 204 16.75 -16.43 20.84
N ARG A 205 16.55 -15.23 20.29
CA ARG A 205 16.49 -14.99 18.83
C ARG A 205 17.73 -15.48 18.11
N ARG A 206 18.91 -15.12 18.61
CA ARG A 206 20.19 -15.59 18.06
C ARG A 206 20.35 -17.11 18.07
N SER A 207 19.93 -17.76 19.15
CA SER A 207 20.03 -19.21 19.31
C SER A 207 18.93 -19.97 18.55
N THR A 208 17.99 -19.26 17.93
CA THR A 208 16.92 -19.88 17.15
C THR A 208 17.50 -20.38 15.83
N VAL A 209 17.39 -21.69 15.60
CA VAL A 209 17.95 -22.34 14.41
C VAL A 209 17.33 -21.76 13.15
N GLY A 210 18.19 -21.29 12.23
CA GLY A 210 17.74 -20.69 10.97
C GLY A 210 17.15 -19.29 11.09
N GLU A 211 17.38 -18.59 12.21
CA GLU A 211 16.85 -17.24 12.47
C GLU A 211 17.92 -16.29 13.01
N SER A 212 19.13 -16.39 12.47
CA SER A 212 20.28 -15.56 12.83
C SER A 212 20.69 -14.73 11.62
N LEU A 213 20.83 -13.42 11.80
CA LEU A 213 21.42 -12.52 10.80
C LEU A 213 22.92 -12.80 10.63
N SER A 214 23.59 -13.22 11.70
CA SER A 214 25.03 -13.50 11.72
C SER A 214 25.35 -14.99 11.86
N PHE A 215 26.63 -15.30 12.08
CA PHE A 215 27.14 -16.65 12.21
C PHE A 215 26.61 -17.35 13.48
N THR A 216 26.23 -18.62 13.33
CA THR A 216 25.74 -19.46 14.44
C THR A 216 26.86 -20.24 15.14
N ILE A 217 28.05 -20.29 14.53
CA ILE A 217 29.28 -20.89 15.07
C ILE A 217 30.44 -19.88 14.96
N PRO A 218 31.49 -20.00 15.77
CA PRO A 218 32.72 -19.23 15.56
C PRO A 218 33.21 -19.39 14.11
N THR A 219 33.47 -18.29 13.43
CA THR A 219 33.76 -18.28 11.99
C THR A 219 34.96 -17.39 11.70
N ASP A 220 35.91 -17.91 10.92
CA ASP A 220 37.07 -17.13 10.45
C ASP A 220 36.61 -16.08 9.43
N MET A 221 36.95 -14.82 9.71
CA MET A 221 36.68 -13.72 8.79
C MET A 221 37.86 -13.55 7.82
N ASN A 222 37.84 -14.29 6.71
CA ASN A 222 38.91 -14.25 5.71
C ASN A 222 38.84 -12.98 4.84
N VAL A 223 39.21 -11.81 5.36
CA VAL A 223 39.30 -10.55 4.60
C VAL A 223 40.73 -10.41 4.04
N PRO A 224 40.92 -10.22 2.72
CA PRO A 224 42.25 -10.04 2.14
C PRO A 224 42.97 -8.82 2.74
N ASP A 225 44.26 -8.98 2.99
CA ASP A 225 45.18 -7.92 3.44
C ASP A 225 45.55 -6.93 2.32
N SER A 226 45.41 -7.34 1.05
CA SER A 226 45.70 -6.50 -0.11
C SER A 226 44.55 -6.48 -1.13
N GLY A 227 43.85 -5.34 -1.20
CA GLY A 227 42.91 -5.00 -2.27
C GLY A 227 41.45 -4.92 -1.81
N THR A 228 40.81 -3.78 -2.11
CA THR A 228 39.35 -3.63 -1.99
C THR A 228 38.68 -4.61 -2.95
N LEU A 229 37.76 -5.44 -2.46
CA LEU A 229 36.98 -6.32 -3.33
C LEU A 229 36.24 -5.51 -4.38
N THR A 230 36.26 -6.00 -5.63
CA THR A 230 35.46 -5.41 -6.70
C THR A 230 33.98 -5.67 -6.46
N THR A 231 33.11 -4.79 -6.95
CA THR A 231 31.65 -4.96 -6.87
C THR A 231 31.18 -6.30 -7.45
N VAL A 232 31.86 -6.81 -8.47
CA VAL A 232 31.56 -8.10 -9.11
C VAL A 232 31.84 -9.27 -8.18
N GLN A 233 32.97 -9.24 -7.46
CA GLN A 233 33.30 -10.27 -6.48
C GLN A 233 32.31 -10.26 -5.32
N ILE A 234 31.90 -9.09 -4.85
CA ILE A 234 30.92 -8.96 -3.77
C ILE A 234 29.54 -9.44 -4.22
N ALA A 235 29.11 -9.11 -5.44
CA ALA A 235 27.85 -9.62 -5.99
C ALA A 235 27.83 -11.15 -6.10
N ALA A 236 28.94 -11.76 -6.51
CA ALA A 236 29.08 -13.22 -6.53
C ALA A 236 28.98 -13.84 -5.12
N GLU A 237 29.58 -13.20 -4.11
CA GLU A 237 29.47 -13.65 -2.71
C GLU A 237 28.04 -13.53 -2.16
N LEU A 238 27.32 -12.44 -2.48
CA LEU A 238 25.93 -12.24 -2.06
C LEU A 238 24.96 -13.23 -2.71
N ALA A 239 25.22 -13.63 -3.95
CA ALA A 239 24.45 -14.65 -4.67
C ALA A 239 24.63 -16.06 -4.08
N ALA A 240 25.81 -16.36 -3.52
CA ALA A 240 26.12 -17.66 -2.91
C ALA A 240 25.64 -17.81 -1.45
N SER A 241 25.15 -16.74 -0.81
CA SER A 241 25.06 -16.64 0.66
C SER A 241 23.85 -17.25 1.41
N PRO A 242 22.78 -17.84 0.82
CA PRO A 242 21.69 -18.35 1.66
C PRO A 242 21.98 -19.73 2.30
N THR A 243 23.08 -20.40 1.95
CA THR A 243 23.28 -21.84 2.20
C THR A 243 23.98 -22.22 3.53
N TYR A 244 24.03 -21.34 4.53
CA TYR A 244 24.85 -21.56 5.74
C TYR A 244 24.00 -21.87 6.98
N ILE A 245 23.28 -22.99 6.94
CA ILE A 245 22.67 -23.63 8.12
C ILE A 245 23.32 -25.02 8.29
N GLY A 246 24.53 -25.05 8.86
CA GLY A 246 25.13 -26.31 9.33
C GLY A 246 26.58 -26.59 8.92
N GLY A 247 27.51 -26.38 9.87
CA GLY A 247 28.57 -27.34 10.16
C GLY A 247 29.81 -27.49 9.25
N SER A 248 29.94 -26.78 8.12
CA SER A 248 31.17 -26.83 7.31
C SER A 248 31.86 -25.46 7.21
N THR A 249 33.19 -25.49 7.35
CA THR A 249 34.09 -24.34 7.18
C THR A 249 33.97 -23.83 5.73
N PRO A 250 33.79 -22.51 5.49
CA PRO A 250 33.50 -22.01 4.15
C PRO A 250 34.69 -22.17 3.20
N ALA A 251 34.44 -22.59 1.95
CA ALA A 251 35.43 -22.50 0.86
C ALA A 251 35.67 -21.05 0.40
N THR A 252 34.74 -20.15 0.73
CA THR A 252 34.80 -18.69 0.55
C THR A 252 34.47 -18.06 1.91
N GLY A 253 35.51 -17.67 2.66
CA GLY A 253 35.45 -17.33 4.10
C GLY A 253 34.37 -16.33 4.51
N GLY A 254 34.07 -16.28 5.80
CA GLY A 254 32.93 -15.58 6.43
C GLY A 254 32.95 -14.04 6.31
N ARG A 255 33.00 -13.51 5.08
CA ARG A 255 33.01 -12.07 4.76
C ARG A 255 31.62 -11.46 4.86
N VAL A 256 30.58 -12.21 4.51
CA VAL A 256 29.18 -11.78 4.65
C VAL A 256 28.73 -12.08 6.08
N PHE A 257 28.87 -11.08 6.95
CA PHE A 257 28.65 -11.23 8.39
C PHE A 257 27.23 -10.87 8.85
N LEU A 258 26.46 -10.17 8.01
CA LEU A 258 25.04 -9.87 8.22
C LEU A 258 24.29 -10.16 6.92
N ASP A 259 23.18 -10.88 7.02
CA ASP A 259 22.27 -11.09 5.88
C ASP A 259 20.84 -11.38 6.36
N THR A 260 19.88 -10.54 5.95
CA THR A 260 18.46 -10.74 6.28
C THR A 260 17.81 -11.90 5.54
N ALA A 261 18.40 -12.41 4.45
CA ALA A 261 17.91 -13.60 3.76
C ALA A 261 18.03 -14.89 4.59
N ARG A 262 18.79 -14.84 5.69
CA ARG A 262 18.89 -15.93 6.68
C ARG A 262 17.70 -16.01 7.62
N LEU A 263 16.83 -14.99 7.64
CA LEU A 263 15.62 -14.97 8.44
C LEU A 263 14.44 -15.52 7.63
N THR A 264 13.52 -16.22 8.29
CA THR A 264 12.26 -16.59 7.63
C THR A 264 11.39 -15.36 7.39
N ALA A 265 10.44 -15.45 6.46
CA ALA A 265 9.45 -14.39 6.23
C ALA A 265 8.71 -13.98 7.52
N ALA A 266 8.50 -14.91 8.46
CA ALA A 266 7.86 -14.62 9.75
C ALA A 266 8.68 -13.65 10.61
N ASN A 267 10.00 -13.75 10.58
CA ASN A 267 10.93 -13.02 11.45
C ASN A 267 11.66 -11.87 10.75
N ASN A 268 11.67 -11.86 9.42
CA ASN A 268 12.27 -10.78 8.65
C ASN A 268 11.55 -9.43 8.93
N PRO A 269 12.29 -8.40 9.37
CA PRO A 269 11.71 -7.09 9.65
C PRO A 269 11.30 -6.35 8.37
N LEU A 270 11.91 -6.68 7.23
CA LEU A 270 11.65 -6.05 5.93
C LEU A 270 10.27 -6.45 5.37
N THR A 271 9.65 -5.51 4.68
CA THR A 271 8.34 -5.66 4.03
C THR A 271 8.33 -4.96 2.68
N LEU A 272 7.24 -5.14 1.94
CA LEU A 272 7.00 -4.44 0.69
C LEU A 272 6.75 -2.93 0.83
N ALA A 273 6.62 -2.43 2.06
CA ALA A 273 6.54 -1.00 2.35
C ALA A 273 7.79 -0.49 3.07
N THR A 274 8.85 -1.28 3.12
CA THR A 274 10.12 -0.89 3.74
C THR A 274 11.03 -0.24 2.70
N TYR A 275 11.19 1.08 2.84
CA TYR A 275 12.07 1.88 2.00
C TYR A 275 13.27 2.46 2.76
N THR A 276 13.23 2.43 4.09
CA THR A 276 14.33 2.85 4.97
C THR A 276 14.68 1.72 5.94
N VAL A 277 15.98 1.46 6.09
CA VAL A 277 16.50 0.45 7.02
C VAL A 277 17.71 1.00 7.77
N ASP A 278 17.70 0.85 9.09
CA ASP A 278 18.90 1.03 9.92
C ASP A 278 19.54 -0.32 10.21
N VAL A 279 20.86 -0.35 10.07
CA VAL A 279 21.69 -1.51 10.38
C VAL A 279 22.66 -1.13 11.49
N ASN A 280 22.71 -1.96 12.52
CA ASN A 280 23.71 -1.89 13.57
C ASN A 280 24.31 -3.28 13.76
N ALA A 281 25.57 -3.42 13.42
CA ALA A 281 26.32 -4.66 13.51
C ALA A 281 27.45 -4.50 14.51
N TYR A 282 27.45 -5.32 15.55
CA TYR A 282 28.54 -5.41 16.50
C TYR A 282 29.20 -6.78 16.36
N LEU A 283 30.49 -6.78 16.01
CA LEU A 283 31.31 -7.97 15.86
C LEU A 283 32.33 -8.00 16.98
N GLN A 284 32.46 -9.14 17.65
CA GLN A 284 33.60 -9.40 18.51
C GLN A 284 34.52 -10.42 17.85
N PHE A 285 35.81 -10.11 17.84
CA PHE A 285 36.86 -11.01 17.37
C PHE A 285 37.64 -11.58 18.55
N GLN A 286 38.06 -12.83 18.41
CA GLN A 286 38.92 -13.56 19.33
C GLN A 286 40.19 -14.02 18.61
N ASN A 287 41.26 -14.23 19.36
CA ASN A 287 42.58 -14.64 18.88
C ASN A 287 43.30 -13.58 18.04
N ALA A 288 43.10 -12.31 18.38
CA ALA A 288 43.79 -11.20 17.74
C ALA A 288 45.31 -11.45 17.70
N SER A 289 45.91 -11.36 16.51
CA SER A 289 47.36 -11.46 16.36
C SER A 289 48.03 -10.37 17.20
N GLY A 290 48.84 -10.77 18.20
CA GLY A 290 49.37 -9.87 19.24
C GLY A 290 50.33 -8.77 18.76
N ASP A 291 50.60 -8.70 17.45
CA ASP A 291 51.58 -7.79 16.84
C ASP A 291 50.93 -6.57 16.14
N VAL A 292 49.60 -6.47 16.08
CA VAL A 292 48.90 -5.36 15.40
C VAL A 292 48.29 -4.39 16.42
N PRO A 293 48.83 -3.17 16.58
CA PRO A 293 48.37 -2.22 17.61
C PRO A 293 46.99 -1.60 17.33
N ALA A 294 46.53 -1.63 16.07
CA ALA A 294 45.19 -1.19 15.68
C ALA A 294 44.71 -1.88 14.40
N TYR A 295 43.50 -2.45 14.44
CA TYR A 295 42.80 -2.96 13.27
C TYR A 295 41.98 -1.84 12.63
N PHE A 296 41.96 -1.80 11.30
CA PHE A 296 41.07 -0.93 10.52
C PHE A 296 40.18 -1.82 9.67
N LEU A 297 38.91 -1.97 10.08
CA LEU A 297 37.96 -2.83 9.39
C LEU A 297 36.97 -1.96 8.61
N SER A 298 36.85 -2.24 7.31
CA SER A 298 35.87 -1.59 6.44
C SER A 298 34.81 -2.61 6.02
N ALA A 299 33.55 -2.24 6.21
CA ALA A 299 32.41 -3.01 5.75
C ALA A 299 31.60 -2.20 4.73
N ARG A 300 31.00 -2.90 3.77
CA ARG A 300 30.02 -2.33 2.86
C ARG A 300 28.69 -3.01 3.08
N VAL A 301 27.69 -2.20 3.35
CA VAL A 301 26.32 -2.65 3.60
C VAL A 301 25.50 -2.35 2.35
N TYR A 302 24.74 -3.35 1.91
CA TYR A 302 23.95 -3.34 0.69
C TYR A 302 22.48 -3.50 1.02
N ALA A 303 21.65 -2.60 0.50
CA ALA A 303 20.21 -2.82 0.38
C ALA A 303 19.94 -3.38 -1.02
N MET A 304 19.12 -4.42 -1.10
CA MET A 304 18.75 -5.08 -2.35
C MET A 304 17.22 -5.20 -2.48
N ASP A 305 16.75 -5.12 -3.72
CA ASP A 305 15.37 -5.45 -4.07
C ASP A 305 15.10 -6.96 -4.08
N ALA A 306 13.87 -7.37 -4.42
CA ALA A 306 13.47 -8.77 -4.46
C ALA A 306 14.19 -9.61 -5.54
N ALA A 307 14.78 -8.98 -6.57
CA ALA A 307 15.59 -9.64 -7.58
C ALA A 307 17.09 -9.71 -7.19
N GLY A 308 17.47 -9.14 -6.04
CA GLY A 308 18.86 -9.06 -5.62
C GLY A 308 19.63 -7.90 -6.25
N THR A 309 18.96 -6.97 -6.93
CA THR A 309 19.58 -5.75 -7.46
C THR A 309 19.88 -4.81 -6.32
N ILE A 310 21.09 -4.27 -6.29
CA ILE A 310 21.51 -3.29 -5.27
C ILE A 310 20.78 -1.97 -5.50
N VAL A 311 20.02 -1.53 -4.49
CA VAL A 311 19.26 -0.27 -4.52
C VAL A 311 20.01 0.87 -3.80
N ASP A 312 20.75 0.54 -2.76
CA ASP A 312 21.56 1.49 -2.00
C ASP A 312 22.77 0.79 -1.36
N THR A 313 23.83 1.55 -1.11
CA THR A 313 25.06 1.05 -0.49
C THR A 313 25.65 2.07 0.46
N SER A 314 26.16 1.59 1.60
CA SER A 314 26.91 2.41 2.55
C SER A 314 28.26 1.75 2.84
N ASN A 315 29.33 2.55 2.82
CA ASN A 315 30.64 2.15 3.33
C ASN A 315 30.75 2.61 4.78
N VAL A 316 31.10 1.69 5.66
CA VAL A 316 31.25 1.95 7.09
C VAL A 316 32.61 1.45 7.52
N ASP A 317 33.40 2.34 8.09
CA ASP A 317 34.74 2.05 8.56
C ASP A 317 34.77 2.13 10.08
N ASP A 318 35.47 1.20 10.71
CA ASP A 318 35.75 1.26 12.14
C ASP A 318 37.25 1.05 12.40
N ARG A 319 37.76 1.76 13.40
CA ARG A 319 39.15 1.68 13.84
C ARG A 319 39.16 1.15 15.26
N VAL A 320 39.69 -0.05 15.43
CA VAL A 320 39.68 -0.75 16.71
C VAL A 320 41.09 -0.80 17.28
N ASN A 321 41.24 -0.35 18.53
CA ASN A 321 42.48 -0.52 19.27
C ASN A 321 42.51 -1.91 19.93
N VAL A 322 43.66 -2.58 19.87
CA VAL A 322 43.83 -3.94 20.40
C VAL A 322 44.45 -3.86 21.79
N ASP A 323 43.61 -3.88 22.80
CA ASP A 323 44.08 -3.87 24.20
C ASP A 323 44.19 -5.31 24.77
N SER A 324 43.74 -6.34 24.04
CA SER A 324 43.74 -7.75 24.46
C SER A 324 43.73 -8.73 23.26
N GLN A 325 43.79 -10.06 23.49
CA GLN A 325 43.56 -11.08 22.44
C GLN A 325 42.14 -11.07 21.82
N ALA A 326 41.32 -10.08 22.18
CA ALA A 326 40.02 -9.80 21.60
C ALA A 326 39.90 -8.32 21.27
N PHE A 327 39.11 -8.01 20.25
CA PHE A 327 38.76 -6.66 19.86
C PHE A 327 37.35 -6.63 19.27
N ASP A 328 36.71 -5.47 19.33
CA ASP A 328 35.31 -5.30 18.94
C ASP A 328 35.20 -4.28 17.80
N ALA A 329 34.42 -4.59 16.77
CA ALA A 329 34.12 -3.68 15.67
C ALA A 329 32.62 -3.38 15.62
N SER A 330 32.26 -2.13 15.35
CA SER A 330 30.88 -1.69 15.26
C SER A 330 30.60 -0.95 13.95
N PHE A 331 29.59 -1.40 13.22
CA PHE A 331 29.16 -0.82 11.95
C PHE A 331 27.73 -0.33 12.07
N ARG A 332 27.51 0.95 11.81
CA ARG A 332 26.19 1.57 11.84
C ARG A 332 25.96 2.36 10.56
N CYS A 333 24.84 2.10 9.90
CA CYS A 333 24.42 2.87 8.74
C CYS A 333 22.90 2.87 8.58
N THR A 334 22.41 3.84 7.82
CA THR A 334 21.03 3.91 7.32
C THR A 334 21.08 3.77 5.80
N LEU A 335 20.21 2.92 5.26
CA LEU A 335 20.04 2.71 3.83
C LEU A 335 18.63 3.15 3.42
N LYS A 336 18.51 3.81 2.26
CA LYS A 336 17.23 4.34 1.76
C LYS A 336 17.04 4.00 0.29
N SER A 337 15.83 3.62 -0.08
CA SER A 337 15.41 3.40 -1.47
C SER A 337 14.28 4.33 -1.87
N SER A 338 14.43 5.04 -2.98
CA SER A 338 13.39 5.95 -3.50
C SER A 338 12.43 5.30 -4.49
N SER A 339 12.73 4.10 -5.00
CA SER A 339 12.01 3.50 -6.13
C SER A 339 11.41 2.14 -5.81
N THR A 340 12.19 1.22 -5.21
CA THR A 340 11.75 -0.15 -4.94
C THR A 340 11.86 -0.50 -3.46
N PRO A 341 10.92 -1.29 -2.91
CA PRO A 341 11.04 -1.77 -1.54
C PRO A 341 12.32 -2.58 -1.32
N ILE A 342 12.94 -2.42 -0.15
CA ILE A 342 14.13 -3.16 0.25
C ILE A 342 13.70 -4.55 0.73
N ALA A 343 14.09 -5.59 0.00
CA ALA A 343 13.73 -6.99 0.31
C ALA A 343 14.84 -7.74 1.06
N ARG A 344 16.10 -7.34 0.87
CA ARG A 344 17.26 -7.94 1.54
C ARG A 344 18.28 -6.89 1.92
N VAL A 345 18.88 -7.05 3.09
CA VAL A 345 20.03 -6.26 3.53
C VAL A 345 21.17 -7.21 3.89
N ALA A 346 22.36 -6.92 3.39
CA ALA A 346 23.55 -7.70 3.67
C ALA A 346 24.76 -6.80 3.92
N ALA A 347 25.62 -7.19 4.86
CA ALA A 347 26.89 -6.51 5.11
C ALA A 347 28.06 -7.44 4.82
N VAL A 348 29.03 -6.91 4.05
CA VAL A 348 30.23 -7.64 3.63
C VAL A 348 31.46 -6.89 4.12
N ALA A 349 32.40 -7.60 4.74
CA ALA A 349 33.71 -7.05 5.09
C ALA A 349 34.56 -6.93 3.81
N VAL A 350 35.09 -5.74 3.53
CA VAL A 350 35.69 -5.39 2.22
C VAL A 350 37.19 -5.11 2.31
N TYR A 351 37.67 -4.64 3.46
CA TYR A 351 39.07 -4.34 3.67
C TYR A 351 39.46 -4.47 5.14
N ASN A 352 40.66 -4.96 5.38
CA ASN A 352 41.34 -4.83 6.65
C ASN A 352 42.83 -4.47 6.44
N ASN A 353 43.42 -3.75 7.39
CA ASN A 353 44.85 -3.39 7.37
C ASN A 353 45.79 -4.51 7.86
N SER A 354 45.25 -5.69 8.18
CA SER A 354 45.98 -6.87 8.64
C SER A 354 45.29 -8.15 8.16
N ASN A 355 46.02 -9.26 8.10
CA ASN A 355 45.45 -10.52 7.65
C ASN A 355 44.63 -11.18 8.79
N MET A 356 43.31 -11.20 8.65
CA MET A 356 42.38 -11.76 9.65
C MET A 356 42.11 -13.26 9.49
N THR A 357 42.94 -13.97 8.72
CA THR A 357 42.71 -15.42 8.44
C THR A 357 42.71 -16.32 9.68
N THR A 358 43.18 -15.82 10.83
CA THR A 358 43.17 -16.53 12.12
C THR A 358 42.26 -15.89 13.18
N ASP A 359 41.67 -14.73 12.88
CA ASP A 359 40.81 -14.02 13.82
C ASP A 359 39.38 -14.59 13.74
N LEU A 360 38.92 -15.15 14.85
CA LEU A 360 37.62 -15.81 14.93
C LEU A 360 36.54 -14.81 15.37
N VAL A 361 35.47 -14.69 14.58
CA VAL A 361 34.27 -13.97 15.04
C VAL A 361 33.59 -14.79 16.13
N SER A 362 33.51 -14.22 17.33
CA SER A 362 32.82 -14.81 18.48
C SER A 362 31.31 -14.79 18.25
N ASN A 363 30.71 -15.98 18.12
CA ASN A 363 29.26 -16.14 18.01
C ASN A 363 28.52 -15.97 19.35
N GLY A 364 29.21 -15.72 20.47
CA GLY A 364 28.55 -15.49 21.76
C GLY A 364 28.23 -14.02 22.00
N GLN A 365 29.08 -13.12 21.49
CA GLN A 365 29.06 -11.69 21.84
C GLN A 365 28.75 -10.76 20.65
N THR A 366 28.96 -11.24 19.42
CA THR A 366 28.60 -10.52 18.18
C THR A 366 27.09 -10.32 18.06
N HIS A 367 26.50 -9.15 17.91
CA HIS A 367 25.04 -9.06 17.73
C HIS A 367 24.67 -8.11 16.61
N MET A 368 23.68 -8.52 15.82
CA MET A 368 23.16 -7.75 14.70
C MET A 368 21.76 -7.25 15.00
N VAL A 369 21.51 -6.01 14.62
CA VAL A 369 20.21 -5.36 14.69
C VAL A 369 19.88 -4.77 13.33
N VAL A 370 18.73 -5.18 12.80
CA VAL A 370 18.15 -4.60 11.58
C VAL A 370 16.80 -4.01 11.95
N THR A 371 16.66 -2.70 11.72
CA THR A 371 15.43 -1.95 11.97
C THR A 371 14.86 -1.47 10.64
N ALA A 372 13.71 -1.99 10.27
CA ALA A 372 12.95 -1.60 9.10
C ALA A 372 11.88 -0.56 9.49
N TYR A 373 11.68 0.43 8.63
CA TYR A 373 10.70 1.49 8.82
C TYR A 373 9.55 1.31 7.82
N GLU A 374 8.31 1.24 8.33
CA GLU A 374 7.08 1.17 7.53
C GLU A 374 6.22 2.41 7.81
N GLU A 375 6.05 3.28 6.81
CA GLU A 375 5.36 4.59 6.94
C GLU A 375 3.83 4.53 6.81
N THR A 376 3.26 3.35 6.68
CA THR A 376 1.84 3.13 6.35
C THR A 376 1.04 2.55 7.52
N ALA A 377 1.64 2.52 8.71
CA ALA A 377 1.09 1.84 9.87
C ALA A 377 -0.15 2.53 10.48
N ASP A 378 -0.34 3.82 10.21
CA ASP A 378 -1.53 4.55 10.59
C ASP A 378 -2.74 4.22 9.69
N VAL A 379 -2.57 3.53 8.56
CA VAL A 379 -3.65 3.18 7.64
C VAL A 379 -4.04 1.70 7.76
N PRO A 380 -5.01 1.35 8.63
CA PRO A 380 -5.46 -0.02 8.77
C PRO A 380 -6.23 -0.46 7.52
N ALA A 381 -6.00 -1.70 7.09
CA ALA A 381 -6.67 -2.29 5.94
C ALA A 381 -6.55 -1.45 4.65
N ARG A 382 -5.35 -0.91 4.38
CA ARG A 382 -5.07 -0.18 3.15
C ARG A 382 -5.27 -1.08 1.91
N PRO A 383 -5.92 -0.58 0.85
CA PRO A 383 -6.12 -1.37 -0.36
C PRO A 383 -4.82 -1.51 -1.15
N ILE A 384 -4.50 -2.74 -1.55
CA ILE A 384 -3.35 -3.05 -2.40
C ILE A 384 -3.86 -3.78 -3.63
N HIS A 385 -3.56 -3.24 -4.79
CA HIS A 385 -3.94 -3.83 -6.06
C HIS A 385 -2.87 -4.83 -6.47
N VAL A 386 -3.25 -6.09 -6.66
CA VAL A 386 -2.35 -7.14 -7.07
C VAL A 386 -2.91 -7.85 -8.30
N THR A 387 -2.09 -7.98 -9.33
CA THR A 387 -2.40 -8.78 -10.52
C THR A 387 -1.30 -9.79 -10.73
N VAL A 388 -1.65 -11.07 -10.80
CA VAL A 388 -0.74 -12.17 -11.12
C VAL A 388 -1.03 -12.64 -12.53
N LEU A 389 0.00 -12.71 -13.35
CA LEU A 389 -0.04 -13.34 -14.67
C LEU A 389 0.83 -14.57 -14.67
N GLU A 390 0.27 -15.69 -15.11
CA GLU A 390 0.95 -16.98 -15.20
C GLU A 390 0.86 -17.53 -16.62
N GLY A 391 1.91 -18.22 -17.07
CA GLY A 391 1.98 -18.75 -18.43
C GLY A 391 2.21 -17.65 -19.47
N LEU A 392 3.04 -16.67 -19.15
CA LEU A 392 3.46 -15.62 -20.07
C LEU A 392 4.44 -16.15 -21.12
N ASN A 393 4.34 -15.61 -22.32
CA ASN A 393 5.31 -15.88 -23.39
C ASN A 393 6.63 -15.16 -23.10
N LEU A 394 7.73 -15.69 -23.65
CA LEU A 394 9.04 -15.08 -23.54
C LEU A 394 9.00 -13.68 -24.18
N GLY A 395 9.45 -12.66 -23.46
CA GLY A 395 9.43 -11.29 -23.96
C GLY A 395 8.03 -10.66 -24.07
N ALA A 396 7.03 -11.17 -23.32
CA ALA A 396 5.70 -10.59 -23.31
C ALA A 396 5.73 -9.10 -22.91
N THR A 397 4.83 -8.31 -23.51
CA THR A 397 4.68 -6.88 -23.18
C THR A 397 3.35 -6.68 -22.45
N LEU A 398 3.44 -6.15 -21.24
CA LEU A 398 2.30 -5.84 -20.38
C LEU A 398 2.02 -4.34 -20.45
N ASN A 399 0.79 -3.96 -20.80
CA ASN A 399 0.33 -2.59 -20.66
C ASN A 399 -0.31 -2.42 -19.29
N LEU A 400 0.25 -1.49 -18.54
CA LEU A 400 -0.21 -1.09 -17.23
C LEU A 400 -0.85 0.28 -17.37
N SER A 401 -2.00 0.46 -16.73
CA SER A 401 -2.61 1.76 -16.53
C SER A 401 -3.10 1.83 -15.10
N SER A 402 -2.71 2.86 -14.38
CA SER A 402 -3.06 3.00 -12.97
C SER A 402 -3.45 4.44 -12.66
N PHE A 403 -4.25 4.61 -11.63
CA PHE A 403 -4.60 5.93 -11.11
C PHE A 403 -4.66 5.91 -9.59
N ALA A 404 -4.45 7.10 -9.01
CA ALA A 404 -4.84 7.40 -7.64
C ALA A 404 -5.58 8.74 -7.62
N VAL A 405 -6.72 8.77 -6.95
CA VAL A 405 -7.40 10.00 -6.57
C VAL A 405 -6.92 10.37 -5.18
N LEU A 406 -6.32 11.54 -5.11
CA LEU A 406 -5.59 12.09 -3.99
C LEU A 406 -6.38 13.23 -3.37
N THR A 407 -6.44 13.27 -2.04
CA THR A 407 -6.86 14.44 -1.27
C THR A 407 -5.60 15.14 -0.81
N GLY A 408 -5.34 16.34 -1.33
CA GLY A 408 -4.06 17.01 -1.09
C GLY A 408 -4.21 18.49 -0.80
N VAL A 409 -3.24 19.01 -0.04
CA VAL A 409 -2.99 20.45 0.07
C VAL A 409 -1.83 20.75 -0.88
N PRO A 410 -2.02 21.54 -1.95
CA PRO A 410 -0.93 21.88 -2.86
C PRO A 410 0.13 22.69 -2.12
N ASP A 411 1.41 22.43 -2.40
CA ASP A 411 2.48 23.22 -1.80
C ASP A 411 2.49 24.65 -2.39
N ALA A 412 2.62 25.66 -1.52
CA ALA A 412 2.67 27.06 -1.90
C ALA A 412 3.94 27.43 -2.69
N THR A 413 4.92 26.53 -2.76
CA THR A 413 6.10 26.67 -3.64
C THR A 413 5.81 26.22 -5.08
N ASN A 414 4.78 25.38 -5.28
CA ASN A 414 4.43 24.71 -6.55
C ASN A 414 3.07 25.19 -7.10
N VAL A 415 2.77 26.49 -6.97
CA VAL A 415 1.47 27.20 -7.21
C VAL A 415 0.84 27.04 -8.60
N PHE A 416 1.37 26.18 -9.49
CA PHE A 416 0.74 25.86 -10.77
C PHE A 416 -0.60 25.10 -10.61
N ILE A 417 -0.92 24.63 -9.40
CA ILE A 417 -2.09 23.79 -9.09
C ILE A 417 -3.29 24.61 -8.56
N SER A 418 -3.16 25.94 -8.39
CA SER A 418 -4.24 26.74 -7.81
C SER A 418 -5.48 26.81 -8.74
N PRO A 419 -6.68 26.36 -8.31
CA PRO A 419 -7.90 26.72 -8.99
C PRO A 419 -8.12 28.23 -8.86
N SER A 420 -8.41 28.89 -9.98
CA SER A 420 -8.66 30.33 -10.10
C SER A 420 -10.09 30.74 -9.69
N THR A 421 -10.82 29.87 -8.99
CA THR A 421 -12.20 30.13 -8.62
C THR A 421 -12.28 30.46 -7.14
N THR A 422 -12.52 31.74 -6.84
CA THR A 422 -13.17 32.20 -5.62
C THR A 422 -14.54 31.53 -5.50
N SER A 423 -14.58 30.28 -5.03
CA SER A 423 -15.83 29.66 -4.61
C SER A 423 -16.20 30.27 -3.26
N THR A 424 -17.34 30.93 -3.21
CA THR A 424 -18.07 31.12 -1.96
C THR A 424 -18.11 29.77 -1.24
N GLU A 425 -17.75 29.72 0.05
CA GLU A 425 -17.83 28.51 0.89
C GLU A 425 -19.22 27.88 0.75
N SER A 426 -19.34 26.90 -0.13
CA SER A 426 -20.54 26.12 -0.28
C SER A 426 -20.55 25.12 0.85
N VAL A 427 -21.36 25.39 1.87
CA VAL A 427 -21.57 24.45 2.97
C VAL A 427 -22.24 23.20 2.41
N TYR A 428 -21.65 22.03 2.65
CA TYR A 428 -22.20 20.71 2.31
C TYR A 428 -22.50 19.92 3.59
N ASP A 429 -23.32 18.86 3.50
CA ASP A 429 -23.50 17.91 4.61
C ASP A 429 -22.47 16.78 4.47
N ASP A 430 -21.30 16.96 5.09
CA ASP A 430 -20.18 16.01 4.98
C ASP A 430 -20.53 14.60 5.45
N ASN A 431 -21.42 14.47 6.45
CA ASN A 431 -21.85 13.18 6.94
C ASN A 431 -22.70 12.45 5.90
N ALA A 432 -23.62 13.17 5.22
CA ALA A 432 -24.39 12.59 4.12
C ALA A 432 -23.48 12.15 2.95
N VAL A 433 -22.47 12.96 2.63
CA VAL A 433 -21.46 12.61 1.59
C VAL A 433 -20.68 11.37 1.99
N GLU A 434 -20.15 11.30 3.22
CA GLU A 434 -19.38 10.17 3.72
C GLU A 434 -20.22 8.88 3.76
N MET A 435 -21.47 8.96 4.24
CA MET A 435 -22.39 7.82 4.23
C MET A 435 -22.65 7.31 2.82
N PHE A 436 -22.83 8.22 1.85
CA PHE A 436 -23.01 7.86 0.45
C PHE A 436 -21.77 7.17 -0.12
N LEU A 437 -20.57 7.75 0.08
CA LEU A 437 -19.31 7.16 -0.40
C LEU A 437 -19.04 5.79 0.23
N LYS A 438 -19.34 5.61 1.52
CA LYS A 438 -19.28 4.30 2.19
C LYS A 438 -20.25 3.29 1.59
N SER A 439 -21.46 3.73 1.24
CA SER A 439 -22.45 2.86 0.60
C SER A 439 -21.95 2.40 -0.77
N VAL A 440 -21.44 3.32 -1.60
CA VAL A 440 -20.86 3.02 -2.92
C VAL A 440 -19.67 2.07 -2.79
N SER A 441 -18.74 2.35 -1.87
CA SER A 441 -17.55 1.51 -1.62
C SER A 441 -17.90 0.07 -1.19
N ARG A 442 -19.01 -0.12 -0.48
CA ARG A 442 -19.47 -1.45 -0.03
C ARG A 442 -20.21 -2.23 -1.11
N SER A 443 -20.95 -1.55 -1.97
CA SER A 443 -21.77 -2.19 -3.00
C SER A 443 -21.00 -2.49 -4.30
N MET A 444 -19.91 -1.77 -4.55
CA MET A 444 -19.07 -2.01 -5.73
C MET A 444 -18.17 -3.23 -5.53
N PRO A 445 -18.10 -4.15 -6.53
CA PRO A 445 -16.98 -5.06 -6.63
C PRO A 445 -15.67 -4.26 -6.74
N ARG A 446 -14.55 -4.89 -6.40
CA ARG A 446 -13.22 -4.26 -6.41
C ARG A 446 -12.32 -4.82 -7.50
N ALA A 447 -12.63 -6.00 -8.02
CA ALA A 447 -11.93 -6.64 -9.11
C ALA A 447 -12.92 -7.02 -10.22
N PHE A 448 -12.54 -6.75 -11.47
CA PHE A 448 -13.40 -6.89 -12.64
C PHE A 448 -12.60 -7.33 -13.87
N THR A 449 -13.31 -7.87 -14.85
CA THR A 449 -12.90 -7.76 -16.25
C THR A 449 -13.23 -6.37 -16.79
N ILE A 450 -12.65 -5.92 -17.93
CA ILE A 450 -13.01 -4.62 -18.52
C ILE A 450 -14.51 -4.51 -18.75
N ALA A 451 -15.10 -5.54 -19.38
CA ALA A 451 -16.52 -5.55 -19.70
C ALA A 451 -17.40 -5.48 -18.43
N GLY A 452 -16.99 -6.17 -17.36
CA GLY A 452 -17.66 -6.11 -16.06
C GLY A 452 -17.61 -4.72 -15.43
N GLN A 453 -16.48 -4.02 -15.56
CA GLN A 453 -16.34 -2.65 -15.05
C GLN A 453 -17.23 -1.67 -15.80
N GLU A 454 -17.32 -1.76 -17.14
CA GLU A 454 -18.20 -0.90 -17.93
C GLU A 454 -19.67 -1.09 -17.56
N SER A 455 -20.09 -2.35 -17.37
CA SER A 455 -21.45 -2.68 -16.93
C SER A 455 -21.77 -2.08 -15.55
N THR A 456 -20.84 -2.23 -14.61
CA THR A 456 -20.98 -1.68 -13.25
C THR A 456 -21.00 -0.14 -13.27
N GLY A 457 -20.17 0.48 -14.12
CA GLY A 457 -20.16 1.92 -14.32
C GLY A 457 -21.50 2.46 -14.82
N ARG A 458 -22.13 1.78 -15.80
CA ARG A 458 -23.47 2.14 -16.28
C ARG A 458 -24.54 1.99 -15.20
N GLN A 459 -24.45 0.95 -14.38
CA GLN A 459 -25.38 0.75 -13.25
C GLN A 459 -25.22 1.83 -12.19
N LEU A 460 -23.99 2.24 -11.86
CA LEU A 460 -23.73 3.35 -10.94
C LEU A 460 -24.25 4.68 -11.47
N GLN A 461 -24.01 4.97 -12.76
CA GLN A 461 -24.55 6.18 -13.39
C GLN A 461 -26.09 6.19 -13.38
N ALA A 462 -26.73 5.05 -13.61
CA ALA A 462 -28.18 4.92 -13.50
C ALA A 462 -28.68 5.16 -12.06
N LEU A 463 -27.95 4.67 -11.05
CA LEU A 463 -28.25 4.93 -9.64
C LEU A 463 -28.15 6.43 -9.27
N TYR A 464 -27.19 7.15 -9.84
CA TYR A 464 -27.03 8.60 -9.60
C TYR A 464 -28.21 9.43 -10.13
N GLY A 465 -28.83 8.97 -11.21
CA GLY A 465 -30.02 9.58 -11.82
C GLY A 465 -31.36 9.23 -11.15
N ASP A 466 -31.39 8.28 -10.21
CA ASP A 466 -32.64 7.81 -9.60
C ASP A 466 -33.22 8.85 -8.59
N GLU A 467 -34.54 9.05 -8.65
CA GLU A 467 -35.28 9.87 -7.67
C GLU A 467 -35.14 9.31 -6.25
N LYS A 468 -34.97 7.98 -6.11
CA LYS A 468 -34.75 7.34 -4.81
C LYS A 468 -33.49 7.85 -4.11
N LEU A 469 -32.45 8.20 -4.86
CA LEU A 469 -31.22 8.75 -4.30
C LEU A 469 -31.47 10.15 -3.73
N GLU A 470 -32.31 10.96 -4.39
CA GLU A 470 -32.69 12.28 -3.86
C GLU A 470 -33.48 12.16 -2.56
N VAL A 471 -34.41 11.20 -2.48
CA VAL A 471 -35.15 10.89 -1.26
C VAL A 471 -34.20 10.43 -0.14
N ALA A 472 -33.20 9.61 -0.46
CA ALA A 472 -32.21 9.14 0.50
C ALA A 472 -31.34 10.30 1.05
N PHE A 473 -30.88 11.22 0.20
CA PHE A 473 -30.14 12.41 0.65
C PHE A 473 -31.01 13.34 1.51
N LYS A 474 -32.28 13.54 1.14
CA LYS A 474 -33.25 14.30 1.96
C LYS A 474 -33.47 13.67 3.35
N ALA A 475 -33.46 12.34 3.41
CA ALA A 475 -33.59 11.61 4.67
C ALA A 475 -32.30 11.64 5.52
N MET A 476 -31.13 11.63 4.89
CA MET A 476 -29.82 11.73 5.56
C MET A 476 -29.50 13.15 6.04
N SER A 477 -29.98 14.18 5.35
CA SER A 477 -29.93 15.58 5.81
C SER A 477 -30.99 15.78 6.92
N PHE A 478 -30.68 15.30 8.13
CA PHE A 478 -31.56 15.30 9.31
C PHE A 478 -32.12 16.69 9.68
N SER A 479 -31.63 17.78 9.10
CA SER A 479 -32.11 19.14 9.35
C SER A 479 -33.53 19.36 8.82
N GLU A 480 -33.87 18.86 7.62
CA GLU A 480 -35.21 19.03 7.04
C GLU A 480 -36.22 18.15 7.78
N VAL A 481 -35.95 16.86 7.94
CA VAL A 481 -36.82 15.92 8.67
C VAL A 481 -36.96 16.30 10.15
N GLY A 482 -35.89 16.78 10.79
CA GLY A 482 -35.94 17.27 12.17
C GLY A 482 -36.70 18.60 12.32
N SER A 483 -36.63 19.48 11.33
CA SER A 483 -37.42 20.73 11.30
C SER A 483 -38.91 20.46 11.04
N GLU A 484 -39.20 19.48 10.20
CA GLU A 484 -40.54 18.97 9.89
C GLU A 484 -41.13 18.23 11.09
N LEU A 485 -40.36 17.37 11.78
CA LEU A 485 -40.77 16.73 13.04
C LEU A 485 -40.94 17.74 14.18
N LYS A 486 -40.12 18.80 14.24
CA LYS A 486 -40.35 19.92 15.17
C LYS A 486 -41.60 20.72 14.80
N ARG A 487 -41.92 20.87 13.51
CA ARG A 487 -43.21 21.42 13.07
C ARG A 487 -44.36 20.50 13.49
N ILE A 488 -44.28 19.21 13.21
CA ILE A 488 -45.26 18.19 13.63
C ILE A 488 -45.43 18.21 15.15
N GLY A 489 -44.36 18.26 15.95
CA GLY A 489 -44.42 18.35 17.41
C GLY A 489 -45.02 19.66 17.93
N LYS A 490 -44.87 20.77 17.18
CA LYS A 490 -45.56 22.04 17.46
C LYS A 490 -47.04 22.01 17.09
N TYR A 491 -47.43 21.31 16.02
CA TYR A 491 -48.82 21.16 15.57
C TYR A 491 -49.58 20.07 16.32
N ALA A 492 -48.92 18.99 16.76
CA ALA A 492 -49.52 17.95 17.58
C ALA A 492 -49.96 18.47 18.96
N LYS A 493 -49.34 19.55 19.45
CA LYS A 493 -49.80 20.28 20.65
C LYS A 493 -51.06 21.13 20.42
N ARG A 494 -51.52 21.33 19.17
CA ARG A 494 -52.63 22.24 18.82
C ARG A 494 -53.97 21.57 18.50
N GLY A 495 -54.07 20.25 18.61
CA GLY A 495 -55.35 19.54 18.62
C GLY A 495 -55.60 18.65 17.41
N THR A 496 -56.47 17.67 17.62
CA THR A 496 -56.69 16.49 16.76
C THR A 496 -57.23 16.79 15.36
N LYS A 497 -57.90 17.93 15.14
CA LYS A 497 -58.38 18.33 13.80
C LYS A 497 -57.29 18.87 12.88
N GLU A 498 -56.30 19.58 13.41
CA GLU A 498 -55.16 20.09 12.62
C GLU A 498 -54.16 18.97 12.30
N LEU A 499 -53.99 18.01 13.22
CA LEU A 499 -53.16 16.82 13.02
C LEU A 499 -53.60 15.99 11.80
N MET A 500 -54.91 15.86 11.58
CA MET A 500 -55.49 15.13 10.44
C MET A 500 -55.23 15.81 9.09
N HIS A 501 -55.15 17.14 9.07
CA HIS A 501 -54.85 17.90 7.85
C HIS A 501 -53.35 17.82 7.49
N VAL A 502 -52.49 17.85 8.52
CA VAL A 502 -51.03 17.71 8.39
C VAL A 502 -50.62 16.27 8.05
N MET A 503 -51.27 15.26 8.64
CA MET A 503 -51.06 13.85 8.26
C MET A 503 -51.49 13.54 6.83
N ARG A 504 -52.45 14.30 6.27
CA ARG A 504 -52.83 14.22 4.85
C ARG A 504 -51.78 14.83 3.92
N GLU A 505 -51.13 15.91 4.33
CA GLU A 505 -50.03 16.52 3.56
C GLU A 505 -48.73 15.70 3.63
N LEU A 506 -48.51 14.97 4.73
CA LEU A 506 -47.33 14.13 4.96
C LEU A 506 -47.48 12.69 4.45
N GLU A 507 -48.69 12.24 4.09
CA GLU A 507 -48.96 10.92 3.53
C GLU A 507 -48.01 10.53 2.37
N PRO A 508 -47.74 11.40 1.36
CA PRO A 508 -46.78 11.08 0.30
C PRO A 508 -45.32 10.94 0.77
N LEU A 509 -44.94 11.49 1.93
CA LEU A 509 -43.61 11.33 2.54
C LEU A 509 -43.55 10.11 3.46
N MET A 510 -44.64 9.77 4.15
CA MET A 510 -44.74 8.58 5.01
C MET A 510 -44.82 7.29 4.20
N ASP A 511 -45.51 7.29 3.04
CA ASP A 511 -45.48 6.17 2.10
C ASP A 511 -44.08 5.93 1.50
N ARG A 512 -43.24 6.97 1.39
CA ARG A 512 -41.83 6.87 0.96
C ARG A 512 -40.91 6.27 2.03
N GLY A 513 -41.26 6.37 3.31
CA GLY A 513 -40.52 5.78 4.43
C GLY A 513 -40.50 4.25 4.42
N SER A 514 -41.47 3.62 3.74
CA SER A 514 -41.53 2.15 3.56
C SER A 514 -40.32 1.60 2.80
N ALA A 515 -39.75 2.35 1.86
CA ALA A 515 -38.54 1.97 1.14
C ALA A 515 -37.28 2.03 2.02
N MET A 516 -37.30 2.83 3.09
CA MET A 516 -36.19 2.96 4.05
C MET A 516 -36.20 1.88 5.13
N ALA A 517 -37.33 1.20 5.38
CA ALA A 517 -37.42 0.12 6.36
C ALA A 517 -36.53 -1.09 6.01
N GLY A 518 -36.12 -1.23 4.75
CA GLY A 518 -35.18 -2.25 4.28
C GLY A 518 -33.70 -1.93 4.49
N LEU A 519 -33.35 -0.73 4.96
CA LEU A 519 -31.96 -0.31 5.19
C LEU A 519 -31.51 -0.66 6.63
N PRO A 520 -30.28 -1.13 6.84
CA PRO A 520 -29.79 -1.44 8.18
C PRO A 520 -29.50 -0.19 9.02
N GLY A 521 -29.64 -0.31 10.35
CA GLY A 521 -29.27 0.73 11.31
C GLY A 521 -30.37 1.77 11.60
N PRO A 522 -30.00 2.98 12.07
CA PRO A 522 -30.95 4.02 12.49
C PRO A 522 -31.93 4.45 11.38
N ALA A 523 -31.51 4.40 10.12
CA ALA A 523 -32.36 4.67 8.96
C ALA A 523 -33.50 3.64 8.81
N GLY A 524 -33.23 2.36 9.10
CA GLY A 524 -34.22 1.30 9.14
C GLY A 524 -35.24 1.50 10.25
N VAL A 525 -34.79 1.83 11.47
CA VAL A 525 -35.66 2.08 12.62
C VAL A 525 -36.63 3.24 12.38
N ILE A 526 -36.14 4.32 11.75
CA ILE A 526 -36.97 5.47 11.38
C ILE A 526 -37.92 5.11 10.23
N GLY A 527 -37.45 4.38 9.21
CA GLY A 527 -38.29 3.87 8.13
C GLY A 527 -39.43 2.99 8.63
N SER A 528 -39.15 2.10 9.60
CA SER A 528 -40.17 1.30 10.30
C SER A 528 -41.15 2.19 11.07
N GLY A 529 -40.66 3.21 11.78
CA GLY A 529 -41.52 4.16 12.49
C GLY A 529 -42.45 4.96 11.56
N MET A 530 -41.96 5.36 10.38
CA MET A 530 -42.75 6.05 9.36
C MET A 530 -43.78 5.11 8.71
N ALA A 531 -43.43 3.85 8.48
CA ALA A 531 -44.34 2.83 7.98
C ALA A 531 -45.48 2.56 8.98
N VAL A 532 -45.17 2.43 10.27
CA VAL A 532 -46.17 2.28 11.34
C VAL A 532 -47.05 3.52 11.45
N GLY A 533 -46.48 4.73 11.30
CA GLY A 533 -47.25 5.97 11.26
C GLY A 533 -48.19 6.07 10.06
N ALA A 534 -47.77 5.58 8.89
CA ALA A 534 -48.61 5.49 7.69
C ALA A 534 -49.77 4.50 7.89
N GLU A 535 -49.51 3.39 8.56
CA GLU A 535 -50.53 2.38 8.87
C GLU A 535 -51.57 2.90 9.86
N LEU A 536 -51.14 3.63 10.90
CA LEU A 536 -52.02 4.33 11.84
C LEU A 536 -52.91 5.38 11.16
N SER A 537 -52.35 6.16 10.22
CA SER A 537 -53.10 7.11 9.39
C SER A 537 -54.17 6.42 8.52
N ARG A 538 -53.85 5.26 7.95
CA ARG A 538 -54.81 4.45 7.18
C ARG A 538 -55.89 3.84 8.06
N MET A 539 -55.55 3.41 9.27
CA MET A 539 -56.52 2.89 10.25
C MET A 539 -57.48 3.98 10.74
N SER A 540 -57.02 5.22 10.95
CA SER A 540 -57.88 6.32 11.39
C SER A 540 -58.84 6.85 10.30
N ARG A 541 -58.70 6.38 9.04
CA ARG A 541 -59.62 6.66 7.94
C ARG A 541 -60.76 5.64 7.82
N ARG A 542 -60.63 4.48 8.46
CA ARG A 542 -61.72 3.52 8.64
C ARG A 542 -62.50 3.86 9.90
#